data_AF-A0A0G8F3P5-F1
#
_entry.id   AF-A0A0G8F3P5-F1
#
_cell.length_a   1.000
_cell.length_b   1.000
_cell.length_c   1.000
_cell.angle_alpha   90.00
_cell.angle_beta   90.00
_cell.angle_gamma   90.00
#
_symmetry.space_group_name_H-M   'P 1'
#
loop_
_entity.id
_entity.type
_entity.pdbx_description
1 polymer ?
#
loop_
_entity_poly.entity_id
_entity_poly.type
_entity_poly.pdbx_seq_one_letter_code
_entity_poly.pdbx_strand_id
1 'polypeptide(L)' 'MSTLDGYDTQPYTIQQVEFEQQVIQFLTSENYTQLSYAKVNEVVMNLKFPEGVTIFGTQVTVEYAMFHDVLDLCPE' A
#
# COMPACT_ATOMS: atom_id res chain seq x y z
N MET A 1 5.00 17.55 14.76
CA MET A 1 4.94 18.04 13.36
C MET A 1 5.42 16.90 12.49
N SER A 2 4.58 16.43 11.57
CA SER A 2 4.96 15.48 10.53
C SER A 2 5.88 16.21 9.55
N THR A 3 7.11 15.75 9.42
CA THR A 3 8.07 16.31 8.46
C THR A 3 7.85 15.62 7.13
N LEU A 4 7.41 16.38 6.11
CA LEU A 4 7.29 15.93 4.72
C LEU A 4 8.68 15.61 4.17
N ASP A 5 9.19 14.42 4.47
CA ASP A 5 10.50 13.93 3.99
C ASP A 5 10.40 13.13 2.69
N GLY A 6 9.17 12.82 2.24
CA GLY A 6 8.89 12.12 0.98
C GLY A 6 9.06 10.60 1.06
N TYR A 7 9.26 10.04 2.25
CA TYR A 7 9.45 8.59 2.45
C TYR A 7 8.25 7.90 3.10
N ASP A 8 7.09 8.57 3.16
CA ASP A 8 5.88 8.07 3.80
C ASP A 8 4.62 8.65 3.15
N THR A 9 3.44 8.14 3.48
CA THR A 9 2.14 8.58 2.95
C THR A 9 1.63 9.86 3.61
N GLN A 10 2.51 10.83 3.83
CA GLN A 10 2.13 12.05 4.53
C GLN A 10 1.30 12.98 3.64
N PRO A 11 0.18 13.51 4.14
CA PRO A 11 -0.66 14.44 3.39
C PRO A 11 0.05 15.80 3.19
N TYR A 12 -0.08 16.35 1.99
CA TYR A 12 0.55 17.63 1.59
C TYR A 12 -0.29 18.85 1.97
N THR A 13 -1.58 18.67 2.27
CA THR A 13 -2.52 19.75 2.62
C THR A 13 -3.36 19.38 3.83
N ILE A 14 -3.88 20.40 4.53
CA ILE A 14 -4.81 20.20 5.64
C ILE A 14 -6.07 19.46 5.17
N GLN A 15 -6.59 19.78 3.98
CA GLN A 15 -7.76 19.12 3.41
C GLN A 15 -7.53 17.61 3.20
N GLN A 16 -6.32 17.22 2.76
CA GLN A 16 -5.95 15.81 2.64
C GLN A 16 -5.88 15.13 4.01
N VAL A 17 -5.28 15.78 5.03
CA VAL A 17 -5.25 15.26 6.41
C VAL A 17 -6.68 14.99 6.92
N GLU A 18 -7.57 15.96 6.77
CA GLU A 18 -8.95 15.88 7.27
C GLU A 18 -9.75 14.79 6.56
N PHE A 19 -9.58 14.67 5.24
CA PHE A 19 -10.22 13.62 4.46
C PHE A 19 -9.70 12.24 4.84
N GLU A 20 -8.38 12.06 4.91
CA GLU A 20 -7.75 10.79 5.27
C GLU A 20 -8.19 10.33 6.67
N GLN A 21 -8.26 11.26 7.64
CA GLN A 21 -8.76 10.95 8.99
C GLN A 21 -10.20 10.45 8.98
N GLN A 22 -11.10 11.06 8.18
CA GLN A 22 -12.49 10.62 8.06
C GLN A 22 -12.58 9.21 7.45
N VAL A 23 -11.81 8.95 6.39
CA VAL A 23 -11.77 7.63 5.73
C VAL A 23 -11.24 6.56 6.68
N ILE A 24 -10.11 6.82 7.37
CA ILE A 24 -9.53 5.88 8.34
C ILE A 24 -10.51 5.60 9.48
N GLN A 25 -11.17 6.63 10.02
CA GLN A 25 -12.16 6.45 11.09
C GLN A 25 -13.32 5.56 10.64
N PHE A 26 -13.88 5.83 9.46
CA PHE A 26 -14.96 5.04 8.89
C PHE A 26 -14.54 3.58 8.69
N LEU A 27 -13.42 3.33 7.99
CA LEU A 27 -12.95 1.97 7.72
C LEU A 27 -12.58 1.20 9.00
N THR A 28 -11.99 1.88 9.99
CA THR A 28 -11.69 1.27 11.29
C THR A 28 -12.97 0.85 12.01
N SER A 29 -14.05 1.62 11.90
CA SER A 29 -15.36 1.25 12.48
C SER A 29 -15.99 0.03 11.81
N GLU A 30 -15.62 -0.23 10.55
CA GLU A 30 -15.99 -1.43 9.79
C GLU A 30 -15.00 -2.60 9.97
N ASN A 31 -14.13 -2.54 10.99
CA ASN A 31 -13.09 -3.55 11.31
C ASN A 31 -11.98 -3.73 10.26
N TYR A 32 -11.74 -2.75 9.39
CA TYR A 32 -10.57 -2.77 8.52
C TYR A 32 -9.31 -2.33 9.29
N THR A 33 -8.17 -2.89 8.90
CA THR A 33 -6.86 -2.53 9.45
C THR A 33 -6.08 -1.70 8.46
N GLN A 34 -5.61 -0.52 8.88
CA GLN A 34 -4.72 0.30 8.06
C GLN A 34 -3.32 -0.33 8.00
N LEU A 35 -2.79 -0.45 6.78
CA LEU A 35 -1.40 -0.80 6.54
C LEU A 35 -0.56 0.48 6.43
N SER A 36 0.63 0.47 7.03
CA SER A 36 1.59 1.57 6.87
C SER A 36 2.29 1.47 5.52
N TYR A 37 2.89 2.58 5.07
CA TYR A 37 3.70 2.61 3.86
C TYR A 37 4.74 1.46 3.82
N ALA A 38 5.45 1.23 4.93
CA ALA A 38 6.43 0.15 5.04
C ALA A 38 5.83 -1.25 4.87
N LYS A 39 4.61 -1.49 5.39
CA LYS A 39 3.91 -2.78 5.24
C LYS A 39 3.42 -3.00 3.82
N VAL A 40 2.93 -1.96 3.16
CA VAL A 40 2.48 -2.01 1.76
C VAL A 40 3.65 -2.30 0.82
N ASN A 41 4.82 -1.72 1.10
CA ASN A 41 6.06 -1.91 0.35
C ASN A 41 6.89 -3.13 0.81
N GLU A 42 6.39 -3.92 1.75
CA GLU A 42 7.10 -5.11 2.22
C GLU A 42 7.19 -6.15 1.10
N VAL A 43 8.38 -6.71 0.89
CA VAL A 43 8.61 -7.74 -0.13
C VAL A 43 8.05 -9.06 0.34
N VAL A 44 7.16 -9.66 -0.45
CA VAL A 44 6.62 -10.98 -0.16
C VAL A 44 7.65 -12.03 -0.55
N MET A 45 8.22 -12.71 0.45
CA MET A 45 9.23 -13.73 0.21
C MET A 45 8.69 -14.85 -0.68
N ASN A 46 9.56 -15.36 -1.57
CA ASN A 46 9.28 -16.44 -2.52
C ASN A 46 8.27 -16.11 -3.64
N LEU A 47 7.68 -14.92 -3.66
CA LEU A 47 6.94 -14.40 -4.81
C LEU A 47 7.87 -13.59 -5.71
N LYS A 48 7.78 -13.86 -7.01
CA LYS A 48 8.57 -13.19 -8.03
C LYS A 48 7.69 -12.92 -9.24
N PHE A 49 7.98 -11.82 -9.92
CA PHE A 49 7.40 -11.59 -11.24
C PHE A 49 7.89 -12.65 -12.24
N PRO A 50 7.08 -12.99 -13.27
CA PRO A 50 7.51 -13.82 -14.37
C PRO A 50 8.77 -13.28 -15.06
N GLU A 51 9.59 -14.17 -15.62
CA GLU A 51 10.79 -13.78 -16.35
C GLU A 51 10.44 -12.82 -17.51
N GLY A 52 11.23 -11.74 -17.63
CA GLY A 52 11.04 -10.72 -18.66
C GLY A 52 10.14 -9.54 -18.25
N VAL A 53 9.47 -9.60 -17.10
CA VAL A 53 8.73 -8.45 -16.54
C VAL A 53 9.70 -7.51 -15.85
N THR A 54 9.84 -6.29 -16.38
CA THR A 54 10.79 -5.27 -15.87
C THR A 54 10.11 -4.04 -15.28
N ILE A 55 8.83 -3.80 -15.62
CA ILE A 55 8.11 -2.56 -15.28
C ILE A 55 7.87 -2.39 -13.78
N PHE A 56 7.83 -3.48 -13.01
CA PHE A 56 7.61 -3.49 -11.55
C PHE A 56 8.88 -3.76 -10.74
N GLY A 57 10.03 -3.94 -11.40
CA GLY A 57 11.25 -4.46 -10.78
C GLY A 57 11.20 -5.97 -10.54
N THR A 58 12.15 -6.48 -9.76
CA THR A 58 12.33 -7.92 -9.53
C THR A 58 11.61 -8.46 -8.29
N GLN A 59 11.12 -7.56 -7.42
CA GLN A 59 10.54 -7.90 -6.12
C GLN A 59 9.03 -7.68 -6.14
N VAL A 60 8.28 -8.66 -5.65
CA VAL A 60 6.83 -8.54 -5.46
C VAL A 60 6.57 -8.01 -4.05
N THR A 61 5.86 -6.89 -3.93
CA THR A 61 5.46 -6.30 -2.66
C THR A 61 4.04 -6.74 -2.28
N VAL A 62 3.65 -6.50 -1.02
CA VAL A 62 2.26 -6.70 -0.57
C VAL A 62 1.27 -5.93 -1.45
N GLU A 63 1.62 -4.70 -1.84
CA GLU A 63 0.83 -3.88 -2.77
C GLU A 63 0.53 -4.61 -4.08
N TYR A 64 1.58 -5.10 -4.74
CA TYR A 64 1.46 -5.79 -6.02
C TYR A 64 0.67 -7.08 -5.90
N ALA A 65 0.90 -7.85 -4.82
CA ALA A 65 0.27 -9.14 -4.63
C ALA A 65 -1.22 -9.06 -4.25
N MET A 66 -1.61 -8.10 -3.39
CA MET A 66 -2.93 -8.11 -2.75
C MET A 66 -3.87 -7.00 -3.23
N PHE A 67 -3.34 -5.86 -3.69
CA PHE A 67 -4.16 -4.70 -4.04
C PHE A 67 -4.24 -4.47 -5.55
N HIS A 68 -3.16 -4.74 -6.26
CA HIS A 68 -3.15 -4.75 -7.73
C HIS A 68 -3.40 -6.15 -8.31
N ASP A 69 -3.29 -7.18 -7.48
CA ASP A 69 -3.46 -8.59 -7.83
C ASP A 69 -2.76 -8.98 -9.14
N VAL A 70 -1.54 -8.48 -9.34
CA VAL A 70 -0.84 -8.58 -10.64
C VAL A 70 -0.44 -10.01 -11.01
N LEU A 71 -0.56 -10.93 -10.06
CA LEU A 71 -0.27 -12.36 -10.22
C LEU A 71 -1.53 -13.23 -10.07
N ASP A 72 -2.73 -12.64 -10.01
CA ASP A 72 -4.02 -13.36 -9.92
C ASP A 72 -4.05 -14.33 -8.72
N LEU A 73 -3.66 -13.81 -7.55
CA LEU A 73 -3.56 -14.53 -6.28
C LEU A 73 -4.84 -14.45 -5.46
N CYS A 74 -5.64 -13.39 -5.66
CA CYS A 74 -6.86 -13.18 -4.89
C CYS A 74 -8.02 -14.03 -5.46
N PRO A 75 -8.81 -14.69 -4.60
CA PRO A 75 -10.01 -15.39 -5.05
C PRO A 75 -11.09 -14.39 -5.50
N GLU A 76 -11.92 -14.81 -6.47
CA GLU A 76 -13.14 -14.10 -6.86
C GLU A 76 -14.19 -13.99 -5.74
#